data_AF-A0AA35WS08-F1
#
_entry.id   AF-A0AA35WS08-F1
#
_cell.length_a   1.000
_cell.length_b   1.000
_cell.length_c   1.000
_cell.angle_alpha   90.00
_cell.angle_beta   90.00
_cell.angle_gamma   90.00
#
_symmetry.space_group_name_H-M   'P 1'
#
loop_
_entity.id
_entity.type
_entity.pdbx_description
1 polymer ?
#
loop_
_entity_poly.entity_id
_entity_poly.type
_entity_poly.pdbx_seq_one_letter_code
_entity_poly.pdbx_strand_id
1 'polypeptide(L)'
;MAADMDERYAFITEWYDPNASLTRRYQLLFYVADNTVEMFDLKNRRLFLKRSKCPTVRFSDLFLGAVVNVHSRQLTIVDFGDEFTTKKLRSKKEKTFGLIKPDCLDKTGEILQRVNREGFILTQLQMVQLTEKEAAEFYWEHEGKPFFSKLVDFMTQGTCSSV
;
A
#
# COMPACT_ATOMS: atom_id res chain seq x y z
N MET A 1 -25.76 -15.61 18.39
CA MET A 1 -24.31 -15.91 18.34
C MET A 1 -24.01 -16.93 17.23
N ALA A 2 -24.26 -16.61 15.96
CA ALA A 2 -24.05 -17.54 14.84
C ALA A 2 -23.64 -16.85 13.51
N ALA A 3 -23.35 -15.55 13.53
CA ALA A 3 -23.04 -14.78 12.32
C ALA A 3 -21.54 -14.52 12.10
N ASP A 4 -20.67 -14.93 13.03
CA ASP A 4 -19.26 -14.50 13.10
C ASP A 4 -18.25 -15.55 12.58
N MET A 5 -18.71 -16.74 12.16
CA MET A 5 -17.81 -17.85 11.78
C MET A 5 -17.43 -17.91 10.30
N ASP A 6 -17.96 -17.00 9.46
CA ASP A 6 -17.68 -17.00 8.02
C ASP A 6 -17.48 -15.56 7.48
N GLU A 7 -16.93 -14.67 8.31
CA GLU A 7 -16.45 -13.37 7.82
C GLU A 7 -15.32 -13.62 6.81
N ARG A 8 -15.65 -13.44 5.53
CA ARG A 8 -14.72 -13.46 4.41
C ARG A 8 -14.58 -12.06 3.83
N TYR A 9 -13.37 -11.74 3.39
CA TYR A 9 -13.08 -10.51 2.69
C TYR A 9 -12.63 -10.82 1.28
N ALA A 10 -13.20 -10.13 0.30
CA ALA A 10 -12.88 -10.28 -1.11
C ALA A 10 -12.04 -9.10 -1.60
N PHE A 11 -10.96 -9.39 -2.30
CA PHE A 11 -10.06 -8.40 -2.88
C PHE A 11 -9.83 -8.71 -4.35
N ILE A 12 -9.80 -7.68 -5.18
CA ILE A 12 -9.33 -7.78 -6.56
C ILE A 12 -7.83 -7.57 -6.54
N THR A 13 -7.11 -8.52 -7.13
CA THR A 13 -5.65 -8.53 -7.17
C THR A 13 -5.15 -8.62 -8.60
N GLU A 14 -4.03 -7.97 -8.87
CA GLU A 14 -3.30 -8.05 -10.12
C GLU A 14 -1.97 -8.78 -9.92
N TRP A 15 -1.62 -9.63 -10.89
CA TRP A 15 -0.35 -10.33 -10.95
C TRP A 15 0.21 -10.23 -12.35
N TYR A 16 1.44 -9.74 -12.46
CA TYR A 16 2.16 -9.74 -13.72
C TYR A 16 2.77 -11.13 -13.97
N ASP A 17 2.37 -11.76 -15.08
CA ASP A 17 2.90 -13.03 -15.55
C ASP A 17 4.12 -12.78 -16.45
N PRO A 18 5.36 -12.99 -15.99
CA PRO A 18 6.55 -12.69 -16.79
C PRO A 18 6.69 -13.60 -18.01
N ASN A 19 6.11 -14.81 -17.99
CA ASN A 19 6.19 -15.75 -19.10
C ASN A 19 5.22 -15.39 -20.23
N ALA A 20 4.06 -14.84 -19.88
CA ALA A 20 3.03 -14.44 -20.83
C ALA A 20 3.05 -12.93 -21.15
N SER A 21 3.93 -12.17 -20.49
CA SER A 21 3.98 -10.71 -20.52
C SER A 21 2.61 -10.05 -20.33
N LEU A 22 1.79 -10.62 -19.44
CA LEU A 22 0.38 -10.24 -19.26
C LEU A 22 0.04 -10.05 -17.78
N THR A 23 -0.67 -8.98 -17.46
CA THR A 23 -1.30 -8.81 -16.15
C THR A 23 -2.57 -9.63 -16.05
N ARG A 24 -2.63 -10.51 -15.06
CA ARG A 24 -3.82 -11.31 -14.73
C ARG A 24 -4.52 -10.72 -13.52
N ARG A 25 -5.86 -10.75 -13.54
CA ARG A 25 -6.70 -10.32 -12.42
C ARG A 25 -7.31 -11.52 -11.71
N TYR A 26 -7.15 -11.57 -10.39
CA TYR A 26 -7.72 -12.59 -9.54
C TYR A 26 -8.57 -11.96 -8.44
N GLN A 27 -9.66 -12.64 -8.07
CA GLN A 27 -10.37 -12.36 -6.83
C GLN A 27 -9.74 -13.23 -5.74
N LEU A 28 -9.10 -12.58 -4.77
CA LEU A 28 -8.56 -13.20 -3.56
C LEU A 28 -9.63 -13.13 -2.46
N LEU A 29 -10.02 -14.28 -1.94
CA LEU A 29 -10.88 -14.40 -0.76
C LEU A 29 -10.01 -14.74 0.45
N PHE A 30 -10.16 -13.99 1.52
CA PHE A 30 -9.52 -14.23 2.80
C PHE A 30 -10.56 -14.59 3.85
N TYR A 31 -10.41 -15.75 4.48
CA TYR A 31 -11.30 -16.25 5.52
C TYR A 31 -10.67 -16.01 6.90
N VAL A 32 -11.28 -15.16 7.72
CA VAL A 32 -10.70 -14.74 9.01
C VAL A 32 -10.72 -15.88 10.03
N ALA A 33 -11.75 -16.73 9.97
CA ALA A 33 -11.96 -17.80 10.96
C ALA A 33 -10.79 -18.80 11.04
N ASP A 34 -10.13 -19.09 9.92
CA ASP A 34 -9.05 -20.07 9.83
C ASP A 34 -7.78 -19.56 9.14
N ASN A 35 -7.71 -18.26 8.83
CA ASN A 35 -6.62 -17.61 8.11
C ASN A 35 -6.25 -18.33 6.80
N THR A 36 -7.28 -18.73 6.04
CA THR A 36 -7.10 -19.35 4.74
C THR A 36 -7.39 -18.39 3.60
N VAL A 37 -6.79 -18.67 2.45
CA VAL A 37 -6.99 -17.91 1.21
C VAL A 37 -7.48 -18.79 0.09
N GLU A 38 -8.30 -18.21 -0.78
CA GLU A 38 -8.81 -18.84 -2.00
C GLU A 38 -8.73 -17.83 -3.14
N MET A 39 -8.44 -18.27 -4.37
CA MET A 39 -8.32 -17.38 -5.52
C MET A 39 -9.16 -17.85 -6.70
N PHE A 40 -9.86 -16.90 -7.32
CA PHE A 40 -10.61 -17.10 -8.55
C PHE A 40 -10.02 -16.26 -9.68
N ASP A 41 -9.86 -16.86 -10.86
CA ASP A 41 -9.51 -16.14 -12.09
C ASP A 41 -10.74 -15.39 -12.60
N LEU A 42 -10.67 -14.05 -12.59
CA LEU A 42 -11.80 -13.19 -12.99
C LEU A 42 -12.06 -13.24 -14.50
N LYS A 43 -11.03 -13.46 -15.30
CA LYS A 43 -11.15 -13.51 -16.77
C LYS A 43 -11.82 -14.80 -17.21
N ASN A 44 -11.38 -15.93 -16.65
CA ASN A 44 -11.86 -17.26 -17.03
C ASN A 44 -12.98 -17.78 -16.13
N ARG A 45 -13.36 -17.02 -15.08
CA ARG A 45 -14.39 -17.39 -14.09
C ARG A 45 -14.20 -18.79 -13.52
N ARG A 46 -12.96 -19.16 -13.22
CA ARG A 46 -12.58 -20.49 -12.70
C ARG A 46 -11.78 -20.37 -11.41
N LEU A 47 -11.86 -21.40 -10.57
CA LEU A 47 -11.00 -21.53 -9.41
C LEU A 47 -9.54 -21.59 -9.87
N PHE A 48 -8.71 -20.72 -9.32
CA PHE A 48 -7.27 -20.70 -9.58
C PHE A 48 -6.51 -21.38 -8.44
N LEU A 49 -6.84 -21.05 -7.20
CA LEU A 49 -6.28 -21.65 -6.00
C LEU A 49 -7.42 -22.04 -5.07
N LYS A 50 -7.51 -23.31 -4.71
CA LYS A 50 -8.47 -23.80 -3.72
C LYS A 50 -8.12 -23.26 -2.33
N ARG A 51 -9.14 -23.04 -1.48
CA ARG A 51 -8.97 -22.67 -0.07
C ARG A 51 -7.83 -23.44 0.59
N SER A 52 -6.78 -22.72 0.98
CA SER A 52 -5.57 -23.29 1.56
C SER A 52 -4.97 -22.33 2.60
N LYS A 53 -4.20 -22.85 3.54
CA LYS A 53 -3.48 -22.03 4.51
C LYS A 53 -2.34 -21.30 3.82
N CYS A 54 -2.22 -20.01 4.07
CA CYS A 54 -1.16 -19.18 3.53
C CYS A 54 -0.57 -18.31 4.65
N PRO A 55 0.41 -18.82 5.41
CA PRO A 55 0.95 -18.12 6.57
C PRO A 55 1.67 -16.82 6.22
N THR A 56 2.01 -16.61 4.95
CA THR A 56 2.62 -15.40 4.41
C THR A 56 1.63 -14.24 4.25
N VAL A 57 0.32 -14.49 4.35
CA VAL A 57 -0.72 -13.46 4.23
C VAL A 57 -1.43 -13.30 5.55
N ARG A 58 -1.34 -12.11 6.14
CA ARG A 58 -2.11 -11.73 7.33
C ARG A 58 -3.18 -10.72 6.95
N PHE A 59 -4.25 -10.69 7.73
CA PHE A 59 -5.31 -9.69 7.54
C PHE A 59 -4.80 -8.25 7.62
N SER A 60 -3.78 -7.99 8.44
CA SER A 60 -3.10 -6.69 8.53
C SER A 60 -2.51 -6.21 7.21
N ASP A 61 -2.17 -7.13 6.31
CA ASP A 61 -1.47 -6.85 5.05
C ASP A 61 -2.45 -6.66 3.88
N LEU A 62 -3.74 -6.91 4.11
CA LEU A 62 -4.78 -6.85 3.09
C LEU A 62 -5.42 -5.46 3.01
N PHE A 63 -4.80 -4.58 2.24
CA PHE A 63 -5.31 -3.23 1.96
C PHE A 63 -4.99 -2.80 0.54
N LEU A 64 -5.70 -1.79 0.04
CA LEU A 64 -5.53 -1.31 -1.33
C LEU A 64 -4.09 -0.84 -1.59
N GLY A 65 -3.50 -1.35 -2.66
CA GLY A 65 -2.11 -1.15 -3.08
C GLY A 65 -1.08 -2.00 -2.34
N ALA A 66 -1.47 -2.84 -1.36
CA ALA A 66 -0.54 -3.77 -0.74
C ALA A 66 -0.12 -4.87 -1.72
N VAL A 67 1.12 -5.32 -1.62
CA VAL A 67 1.64 -6.49 -2.35
C VAL A 67 1.72 -7.66 -1.39
N VAL A 68 0.97 -8.73 -1.67
CA VAL A 68 0.91 -9.93 -0.84
C VAL A 68 1.47 -11.14 -1.58
N ASN A 69 2.17 -12.00 -0.86
CA ASN A 69 2.78 -13.21 -1.42
C ASN A 69 1.87 -14.41 -1.21
N VAL A 70 1.33 -14.95 -2.31
CA VAL A 70 0.52 -16.18 -2.32
C VAL A 70 1.20 -17.22 -3.19
N HIS A 71 1.70 -18.31 -2.59
CA HIS A 71 2.38 -19.42 -3.29
C HIS A 71 3.43 -18.94 -4.33
N SER A 72 4.36 -18.09 -3.88
CA SER A 72 5.43 -17.49 -4.70
C SER A 72 4.98 -16.52 -5.79
N ARG A 73 3.76 -15.99 -5.71
CA ARG A 73 3.25 -14.93 -6.58
C ARG A 73 3.04 -13.65 -5.78
N GLN A 74 3.66 -12.55 -6.23
CA GLN A 74 3.46 -11.21 -5.70
C GLN A 74 2.19 -10.61 -6.29
N LEU A 75 1.10 -10.64 -5.53
CA LEU A 75 -0.20 -10.12 -5.93
C LEU A 75 -0.38 -8.70 -5.39
N THR A 76 -0.67 -7.74 -6.25
CA THR A 76 -1.01 -6.37 -5.84
C THR A 76 -2.51 -6.28 -5.64
N ILE A 77 -2.98 -5.86 -4.47
CA ILE A 77 -4.39 -5.60 -4.21
C ILE A 77 -4.76 -4.28 -4.87
N VAL A 78 -5.66 -4.32 -5.86
CA VAL A 78 -6.05 -3.13 -6.63
C VAL A 78 -7.43 -2.60 -6.27
N ASP A 79 -8.33 -3.47 -5.79
CA ASP A 79 -9.69 -3.08 -5.40
C ASP A 79 -10.30 -4.05 -4.37
N PHE A 80 -11.45 -3.70 -3.81
CA PHE A 80 -12.29 -4.61 -3.04
C PHE A 80 -13.19 -5.42 -3.98
N GLY A 81 -13.37 -6.71 -3.68
CA GLY A 81 -14.11 -7.65 -4.52
C GLY A 81 -15.62 -7.72 -4.22
N ASP A 82 -16.08 -7.07 -3.14
CA ASP A 82 -17.50 -6.98 -2.80
C ASP A 82 -17.83 -5.72 -1.94
N GLU A 83 -19.12 -5.41 -1.84
CA GLU A 83 -19.62 -4.27 -1.08
C GLU A 83 -19.41 -4.44 0.44
N PHE A 84 -19.44 -5.68 0.94
CA PHE A 84 -19.22 -6.00 2.35
C PHE A 84 -17.80 -5.59 2.79
N THR A 85 -16.80 -6.04 2.06
CA THR A 85 -15.38 -5.72 2.26
C THR A 85 -15.16 -4.23 2.10
N THR A 86 -15.77 -3.61 1.08
CA THR A 86 -15.69 -2.17 0.87
C THR A 86 -16.18 -1.41 2.09
N LYS A 87 -17.40 -1.67 2.59
CA LYS A 87 -17.95 -0.96 3.75
C LYS A 87 -17.12 -1.16 5.01
N LYS A 88 -16.60 -2.38 5.23
CA LYS A 88 -15.86 -2.72 6.45
C LYS A 88 -14.41 -2.21 6.46
N LEU A 89 -13.75 -2.19 5.30
CA LEU A 89 -12.32 -1.86 5.18
C LEU A 89 -12.04 -0.45 4.63
N ARG A 90 -12.92 0.13 3.82
CA ARG A 90 -12.70 1.47 3.25
C ARG A 90 -12.57 2.56 4.31
N SER A 91 -13.24 2.39 5.46
CA SER A 91 -13.14 3.31 6.61
C SER A 91 -11.92 3.05 7.51
N LYS A 92 -11.23 1.91 7.35
CA LYS A 92 -10.21 1.45 8.32
C LYS A 92 -8.78 1.83 7.96
N LYS A 93 -8.49 2.21 6.72
CA LYS A 93 -7.11 2.46 6.27
C LYS A 93 -7.02 3.65 5.32
N GLU A 94 -6.52 4.75 5.87
CA GLU A 94 -6.14 5.95 5.13
C GLU A 94 -4.67 5.84 4.73
N LYS A 95 -4.33 6.34 3.53
CA LYS A 95 -2.94 6.54 3.12
C LYS A 95 -2.62 8.01 3.32
N THR A 96 -1.47 8.26 3.92
CA THR A 96 -0.89 9.60 4.03
C THR A 96 0.51 9.55 3.43
N PHE A 97 0.95 10.69 2.93
CA PHE A 97 2.31 10.89 2.45
C PHE A 97 3.08 11.70 3.48
N GLY A 98 4.24 11.22 3.89
CA GLY A 98 5.17 11.95 4.74
C GLY A 98 6.45 12.30 3.99
N LEU A 99 6.94 13.52 4.20
CA LEU A 99 8.23 13.96 3.69
C LEU A 99 9.13 14.34 4.86
N ILE A 100 10.25 13.64 5.00
CA ILE A 100 11.34 13.99 5.91
C ILE A 100 12.23 14.97 5.16
N LYS A 101 12.34 16.17 5.70
CA LYS A 101 13.14 17.27 5.15
C LYS A 101 14.65 16.97 5.22
N PRO A 102 15.47 17.62 4.37
CA PRO A 102 16.91 17.35 4.30
C PRO A 102 17.68 17.51 5.63
N ASP A 103 17.26 18.44 6.48
CA ASP A 103 17.87 18.72 7.78
C ASP A 103 17.65 17.61 8.82
N CYS A 104 16.71 16.70 8.57
CA CYS A 104 16.38 15.61 9.48
C CYS A 104 16.86 14.24 8.97
N LEU A 105 17.67 14.20 7.91
CA LEU A 105 18.19 12.97 7.31
C LEU A 105 18.96 12.09 8.30
N ASP A 106 19.77 12.71 9.16
CA ASP A 106 20.54 12.03 10.21
C ASP A 106 19.64 11.35 11.25
N LYS A 107 18.41 11.82 11.39
CA LYS A 107 17.39 11.33 12.34
C LYS A 107 16.32 10.47 11.68
N THR A 108 16.43 10.17 10.39
CA THR A 108 15.42 9.37 9.66
C THR A 108 15.12 8.05 10.37
N GLY A 109 16.13 7.34 10.89
CA GLY A 109 15.94 6.08 11.60
C GLY A 109 15.03 6.22 12.84
N GLU A 110 15.26 7.25 13.66
CA GLU A 110 14.45 7.52 14.86
C GLU A 110 13.02 7.94 14.49
N ILE A 111 12.87 8.74 13.44
CA ILE A 111 11.57 9.18 12.93
C ILE A 111 10.76 7.96 12.46
N LEU A 112 11.35 7.09 11.65
CA LEU A 112 10.69 5.87 11.16
C LEU A 112 10.31 4.92 12.31
N GLN A 113 11.17 4.78 13.33
CA GLN A 113 10.85 4.00 14.51
C GLN A 113 9.65 4.58 15.27
N ARG A 114 9.60 5.90 15.42
CA ARG A 114 8.47 6.57 16.07
C ARG A 114 7.19 6.39 15.28
N VAL A 115 7.22 6.61 13.96
CA VAL A 115 6.07 6.40 13.07
C VAL A 115 5.51 4.98 13.19
N ASN A 116 6.37 3.96 13.16
CA ASN A 116 5.93 2.57 13.38
C ASN A 116 5.37 2.34 14.79
N ARG A 117 5.97 2.95 15.83
CA ARG A 117 5.50 2.81 17.22
C ARG A 117 4.13 3.43 17.45
N GLU A 118 3.82 4.53 16.77
CA GLU A 118 2.50 5.17 16.79
C GLU A 118 1.44 4.38 15.98
N GLY A 119 1.82 3.24 15.38
CA GLY A 119 0.90 2.32 14.70
C GLY A 119 0.71 2.58 13.22
N PHE A 120 1.50 3.49 12.61
CA PHE A 120 1.52 3.63 11.16
C PHE A 120 2.22 2.46 10.50
N ILE A 121 1.72 2.06 9.33
CA ILE A 121 2.34 1.04 8.49
C ILE A 121 3.04 1.76 7.35
N LEU A 122 4.36 1.68 7.30
CA LEU A 122 5.15 2.22 6.19
C LEU A 122 4.92 1.35 4.94
N THR A 123 4.31 1.93 3.90
CA THR A 123 4.01 1.20 2.66
C THR A 123 5.11 1.30 1.62
N GLN A 124 5.78 2.45 1.55
CA GLN A 124 6.87 2.72 0.62
C GLN A 124 7.83 3.71 1.29
N LEU A 125 9.12 3.54 1.07
CA LEU A 125 10.15 4.46 1.55
C LEU A 125 11.12 4.73 0.42
N GLN A 126 11.37 6.00 0.10
CA GLN A 126 12.28 6.38 -0.98
C GLN A 126 13.15 7.56 -0.57
N MET A 127 14.45 7.47 -0.84
CA MET A 127 15.36 8.61 -0.77
C MET A 127 15.29 9.35 -2.10
N VAL A 128 14.99 10.64 -2.07
CA VAL A 128 14.83 11.47 -3.26
C VAL A 128 15.62 12.75 -3.13
N GLN A 129 16.29 13.16 -4.20
CA GLN A 129 16.83 14.51 -4.30
C GLN A 129 15.94 15.26 -5.28
N LEU A 130 15.19 16.23 -4.76
CA LEU A 130 14.23 16.98 -5.56
C LEU A 130 14.96 17.97 -6.45
N THR A 131 14.54 18.05 -7.71
CA THR A 131 14.87 19.18 -8.58
C THR A 131 14.07 20.41 -8.17
N GLU A 132 14.53 21.60 -8.57
CA GLU A 132 13.83 22.86 -8.31
C GLU A 132 12.38 22.83 -8.82
N LYS A 133 12.18 22.25 -10.00
CA LYS A 133 10.86 22.07 -10.58
C LYS A 133 9.98 21.16 -9.71
N GLU A 134 10.47 20.00 -9.29
CA GLU A 134 9.69 19.06 -8.46
C GLU A 134 9.36 19.65 -7.09
N ALA A 135 10.30 20.36 -6.46
CA ALA A 135 10.07 21.03 -5.19
C ALA A 135 9.07 22.20 -5.33
N ALA A 136 9.14 22.97 -6.40
CA ALA A 136 8.17 24.05 -6.68
C ALA A 136 6.77 23.49 -6.95
N GLU A 137 6.65 22.41 -7.73
CA GLU A 137 5.38 21.71 -7.97
C GLU A 137 4.79 21.14 -6.67
N PHE A 138 5.63 20.55 -5.81
CA PHE A 138 5.19 20.00 -4.53
C PHE A 138 4.66 21.07 -3.57
N TYR A 139 5.30 22.25 -3.55
CA TYR A 139 4.90 23.38 -2.70
C TYR A 139 4.08 24.45 -3.42
N TRP A 140 3.45 24.13 -4.56
CA TRP A 140 2.79 25.14 -5.42
C TRP A 140 1.73 25.97 -4.67
N GLU A 141 1.08 25.42 -3.65
CA GLU A 141 0.13 26.13 -2.78
C GLU A 141 0.76 27.30 -1.99
N HIS A 142 2.08 27.43 -2.02
CA HIS A 142 2.84 28.52 -1.42
C HIS A 142 3.40 29.48 -2.46
N GLU A 143 3.09 29.30 -3.73
CA GLU A 143 3.48 30.22 -4.80
C GLU A 143 3.02 31.65 -4.47
N GLY A 144 3.89 32.63 -4.75
CA GLY A 144 3.66 34.04 -4.43
C GLY A 144 3.94 34.44 -2.98
N LYS A 145 4.23 33.49 -2.07
CA LYS A 145 4.65 33.83 -0.70
C LYS A 145 6.13 34.23 -0.67
N PRO A 146 6.52 35.20 0.18
CA PRO A 146 7.89 35.72 0.22
C PRO A 146 8.95 34.68 0.65
N PHE A 147 8.53 33.57 1.25
CA PHE A 147 9.41 32.46 1.66
C PHE A 147 9.47 31.31 0.65
N PHE A 148 8.67 31.34 -0.44
CA PHE A 148 8.52 30.22 -1.36
C PHE A 148 9.84 29.82 -2.03
N SER A 149 10.53 30.77 -2.66
CA SER A 149 11.82 30.52 -3.30
C SER A 149 12.84 29.95 -2.32
N LYS A 150 12.94 30.51 -1.10
CA LYS A 150 13.84 29.97 -0.06
C LYS A 150 13.49 28.54 0.37
N LEU A 151 12.19 28.20 0.40
CA LEU A 151 11.73 26.85 0.72
C LEU A 151 12.13 25.87 -0.39
N VAL A 152 11.93 26.24 -1.66
CA VAL A 152 12.33 25.43 -2.81
C VAL A 152 13.84 25.23 -2.82
N ASP A 153 14.62 26.30 -2.63
CA ASP A 153 16.09 26.23 -2.54
C ASP A 153 16.52 25.30 -1.41
N PHE A 154 15.91 25.41 -0.23
CA PHE A 154 16.23 24.55 0.91
C PHE A 154 15.95 23.07 0.62
N MET A 155 14.84 22.76 -0.05
CA MET A 155 14.42 21.38 -0.35
C MET A 155 15.24 20.73 -1.46
N THR A 156 15.88 21.52 -2.32
CA THR A 156 16.74 21.04 -3.42
C THR A 156 18.21 20.89 -3.04
N GLN A 157 18.65 21.57 -1.98
CA GLN A 157 20.04 21.55 -1.51
C GLN A 157 20.48 20.23 -0.87
N GLY A 158 19.55 19.32 -0.54
CA GLY A 158 19.88 18.05 0.09
C GLY A 158 18.90 16.94 -0.26
N THR A 159 19.26 15.71 0.14
CA THR A 159 18.39 14.54 -0.06
C THR A 159 17.23 14.58 0.92
N CYS A 160 16.03 14.23 0.48
CA CYS A 160 14.85 14.03 1.32
C CYS A 160 14.55 12.53 1.44
N SER A 161 13.80 12.13 2.46
CA SER A 161 13.18 10.80 2.52
C SER A 161 11.67 10.93 2.43
N SER A 162 11.02 10.26 1.48
CA SER A 162 9.56 10.14 1.41
C SER A 162 9.08 8.81 2.00
N VAL A 163 7.98 8.86 2.76
CA VAL A 163 7.35 7.75 3.49
C VAL A 163 5.85 7.69 3.26
#